data_AF-A0A522S2L5-F1
#
_entry.id   AF-A0A522S2L5-F1
#
_cell.length_a   1.000
_cell.length_b   1.000
_cell.length_c   1.000
_cell.angle_alpha   90.00
_cell.angle_beta   90.00
_cell.angle_gamma   90.00
#
_symmetry.space_group_name_H-M   'P 1'
#
loop_
_entity.id
_entity.type
_entity.pdbx_description
1 polymer ?
#
loop_
_entity_poly.entity_id
_entity_poly.type
_entity_poly.pdbx_seq_one_letter_code
_entity_poly.pdbx_strand_id
1 'polypeptide(L)' 'VVDRLLSDDAIVASDKIAGMSDRSLRRLFDRLVKLGAVRELSGRPAFRIYGI' A
#
# COMPACT_ATOMS: atom_id res chain seq x y z
N VAL A 1 -8.25 -1.22 -4.26
CA VAL A 1 -6.78 -1.07 -4.09
C VAL A 1 -6.09 -0.86 -5.43
N VAL A 2 -6.17 -1.80 -6.36
CA VAL A 2 -5.51 -1.69 -7.69
C VAL A 2 -5.93 -0.42 -8.43
N ASP A 3 -7.23 -0.18 -8.57
CA ASP A 3 -7.76 1.03 -9.21
C ASP A 3 -7.23 2.32 -8.58
N ARG A 4 -7.15 2.35 -7.25
CA ARG A 4 -6.60 3.49 -6.51
C ARG A 4 -5.11 3.66 -6.75
N LEU A 5 -4.36 2.56 -6.88
CA LEU A 5 -2.91 2.58 -7.10
C LEU A 5 -2.60 3.10 -8.51
N LEU A 6 -3.46 2.76 -9.48
CA LEU A 6 -3.39 3.26 -10.86
C LEU A 6 -3.83 4.72 -11.00
N SER A 7 -4.64 5.23 -10.06
CA SER A 7 -5.14 6.61 -10.09
C SER A 7 -4.21 7.60 -9.38
N ASP A 8 -3.65 7.20 -8.23
CA ASP A 8 -2.87 8.10 -7.37
C ASP A 8 -1.35 7.86 -7.43
N ASP A 9 -0.88 6.85 -8.15
CA ASP A 9 0.51 6.32 -8.24
C ASP A 9 1.13 5.86 -6.89
N ALA A 10 0.60 6.32 -5.76
CA ALA A 10 1.00 5.99 -4.41
C ALA A 10 -0.20 5.97 -3.45
N ILE A 11 -0.19 5.03 -2.50
CA ILE A 11 -1.24 4.85 -1.48
C ILE A 11 -0.60 4.77 -0.10
N VAL A 12 -1.24 5.37 0.90
CA VAL A 12 -0.85 5.21 2.30
C VAL A 12 -1.49 3.95 2.87
N ALA A 13 -0.73 3.13 3.60
CA ALA A 13 -1.27 1.91 4.20
C ALA A 13 -2.20 2.10 5.43
N SER A 14 -2.77 3.29 5.56
CA SER A 14 -3.84 3.67 6.48
C SER A 14 -5.02 4.33 5.76
N ASP A 15 -4.99 4.41 4.42
CA ASP A 15 -6.14 4.93 3.67
C ASP A 15 -7.35 4.03 3.87
N LYS A 16 -8.52 4.67 4.02
CA LYS A 16 -9.80 3.98 4.15
C LYS A 16 -10.22 3.41 2.80
N ILE A 17 -9.61 2.29 2.43
CA ILE A 17 -10.07 1.47 1.33
C ILE A 17 -11.23 0.62 1.82
N ALA A 18 -12.40 0.80 1.20
CA ALA A 18 -13.63 0.13 1.59
C ALA A 18 -13.44 -1.39 1.76
N GLY A 19 -13.89 -1.90 2.92
CA GLY A 19 -13.83 -3.34 3.24
C GLY A 19 -12.48 -3.85 3.76
N MET A 20 -11.46 -2.99 3.92
CA MET A 20 -10.16 -3.40 4.45
C MET A 20 -9.83 -2.70 5.76
N SER A 21 -9.31 -3.47 6.72
CA SER A 21 -8.66 -2.91 7.92
C SER A 21 -7.21 -2.52 7.59
N ASP A 22 -6.65 -1.58 8.34
CA ASP A 22 -5.23 -1.19 8.25
C ASP A 22 -4.29 -2.40 8.29
N ARG A 23 -4.61 -3.40 9.13
CA ARG A 23 -3.81 -4.63 9.23
C ARG A 23 -3.85 -5.47 7.96
N SER A 24 -5.03 -5.61 7.35
CA SER A 24 -5.18 -6.35 6.09
C SER A 24 -4.49 -5.64 4.93
N LEU A 25 -4.55 -4.32 4.93
CA LEU A 25 -4.00 -3.47 3.89
C LEU A 25 -2.46 -3.43 3.95
N ARG A 26 -1.87 -3.34 5.15
CA ARG A 26 -0.42 -3.53 5.37
C ARG A 26 0.06 -4.91 4.89
N ARG A 27 -0.65 -5.99 5.23
CA ARG A 27 -0.29 -7.35 4.79
C ARG A 27 -0.37 -7.53 3.28
N LEU A 28 -1.35 -6.89 2.64
CA LEU A 28 -1.46 -6.88 1.18
C LEU A 28 -0.23 -6.20 0.55
N PHE A 29 0.10 -4.99 1.00
CA PHE A 29 1.24 -4.25 0.47
C PHE A 29 2.57 -4.95 0.74
N ASP A 30 2.77 -5.53 1.92
CA ASP A 30 3.97 -6.33 2.21
C ASP A 30 4.12 -7.52 1.23
N ARG A 31 3.01 -8.13 0.80
CA ARG A 31 3.04 -9.19 -0.24
C ARG A 31 3.33 -8.61 -1.62
N LEU A 32 2.72 -7.48 -1.98
CA LEU A 32 2.96 -6.84 -3.28
C LEU A 32 4.42 -6.39 -3.44
N VAL A 33 5.04 -5.86 -2.38
CA VAL A 33 6.48 -5.54 -2.35
C VAL A 33 7.32 -6.79 -2.56
N LYS A 34 7.01 -7.90 -1.87
CA LYS A 34 7.72 -9.18 -2.06
C LYS A 34 7.62 -9.73 -3.49
N LEU A 35 6.52 -9.43 -4.19
CA LEU A 35 6.29 -9.81 -5.57
C LEU A 35 6.91 -8.82 -6.58
N GLY A 36 7.49 -7.71 -6.12
CA GLY A 36 8.05 -6.66 -6.98
C GLY A 36 6.99 -5.81 -7.70
N ALA A 37 5.72 -5.89 -7.29
CA ALA A 37 4.63 -5.18 -7.94
C ALA A 37 4.51 -3.71 -7.52
N VAL A 38 5.04 -3.37 -6.34
CA VAL A 38 5.05 -2.01 -5.76
C VAL A 38 6.32 -1.83 -4.93
N ARG A 39 6.66 -0.58 -4.64
CA ARG A 39 7.78 -0.15 -3.80
C ARG A 39 7.29 0.58 -2.56
N GLU A 40 7.96 0.35 -1.45
CA GLU A 40 7.78 1.15 -0.24
C GLU A 40 8.58 2.45 -0.40
N LEU A 41 7.93 3.61 -0.24
CA LEU A 41 8.49 4.92 -0.58
C LEU A 41 8.83 5.78 0.65
N SER A 42 8.33 5.44 1.84
CA SER A 42 8.48 6.28 3.03
C SER A 42 9.81 6.08 3.75
N GLY A 43 10.44 4.90 3.61
CA GLY A 43 11.67 4.55 4.32
C GLY A 43 11.50 4.45 5.85
N ARG A 44 10.26 4.41 6.36
CA ARG A 44 9.96 4.41 7.79
C ARG A 44 9.10 3.20 8.19
N PRO A 45 9.21 2.71 9.43
CA PRO A 45 8.40 1.59 9.90
C PRO A 45 6.92 1.95 10.15
N ALA A 46 6.61 3.23 10.32
CA ALA A 46 5.25 3.76 10.54
C ALA A 46 4.79 4.61 9.35
N PHE A 47 3.47 4.62 9.10
CA PHE A 47 2.83 5.41 8.03
C PHE A 47 3.42 5.18 6.63
N ARG A 48 3.61 3.91 6.26
CA ARG A 48 4.21 3.52 4.98
C ARG A 48 3.36 3.96 3.80
N ILE A 49 4.06 4.46 2.78
CA ILE A 49 3.53 4.82 1.48
C ILE A 49 4.01 3.78 0.48
N TYR A 50 3.12 3.29 -0.37
CA TYR A 50 3.41 2.28 -1.38
C TYR A 50 3.02 2.80 -2.76
N GLY A 51 3.93 2.75 -3.73
CA GLY A 51 3.67 3.17 -5.11
C GLY A 51 4.26 2.20 -6.13
N ILE A 52 3.96 2.40 -7.42
CA ILE A 52 4.45 1.56 -8.52
C ILE A 52 5.92 1.87 -8.83
#